data_AF-A0A2K1K8N8-F1
#
_entry.id   AF-A0A2K1K8N8-F1
#
_cell.length_a   1.000
_cell.length_b   1.000
_cell.length_c   1.000
_cell.angle_alpha   90.00
_cell.angle_beta   90.00
_cell.angle_gamma   90.00
#
_symmetry.space_group_name_H-M   'P 1'
#
loop_
_entity.id
_entity.type
_entity.pdbx_description
1 polymer ?
#
loop_
_entity_poly.entity_id
_entity_poly.type
_entity_poly.pdbx_seq_one_letter_code
_entity_poly.pdbx_strand_id
1 'polypeptide(L)'
;MLSVVRVHLPTDIPIVGCELSAYVLLRRGDSNLSPDDVTEASSTDSCFLQCRWFRLQGEQKVLVCCIHPSEPATLQCVQCFKAKLAQSQSLHCTQKCFIDSWRHHVTMHQQAADKRENGLEEGESPFMFDLNAAKALRSLDRSLSSAATHTAHHSNGSIYSSPFRMESHNQNREAGDIWCEVGQGRTYTRPTAAAHQRKTSRVIPAPSPTPRRLLSLNSLEGMVTEERQSSSGTFTLLSYNILSDLYANSDQYSYCPPWALAWTYRRQNLLREIVAYRADILCLQEVQSDHYEEFFAPGLEKHGYTSIYKKKTGEVYTGSIYVIDGCATFFRRDRFSLVKKYEVEFNKAAQSLSEALIPTTKKAALSRLLKDNVALIVVLEARDTGGFMGTQAVPGKRVQLLCVADTHIHANQELKDVKLWQVHTLLKGLEKITASADIPMLMAGDFNSVPGSAPHCLLSTGHVDPSHPDLQVDPLNILRPASKLCHSLPLVSAYESFARMNGIDPTVEKQRRRMDLTTSEPQFTNCTRDFLGTLDYIFYTVDSLTVESLLELLDEDTLRKDTALPSPEWSSDHIALLVEFRCKPRMRR
;
A
#
# COMPACT_ATOMS: atom_id res chain seq x y z
N MET A 1 -36.53 28.11 4.62
CA MET A 1 -35.83 27.54 5.78
C MET A 1 -35.05 26.31 5.33
N LEU A 2 -33.73 26.28 5.55
CA LEU A 2 -32.89 25.12 5.25
C LEU A 2 -33.30 23.95 6.16
N SER A 3 -33.60 22.79 5.59
CA SER A 3 -33.99 21.60 6.36
C SER A 3 -33.35 20.34 5.79
N VAL A 4 -32.95 19.43 6.68
CA VAL A 4 -32.42 18.12 6.30
C VAL A 4 -33.59 17.19 5.98
N VAL A 5 -33.67 16.71 4.74
CA VAL A 5 -34.74 15.81 4.26
C VAL A 5 -34.38 14.35 4.50
N ARG A 6 -33.12 13.99 4.23
CA ARG A 6 -32.64 12.63 4.37
C ARG A 6 -31.16 12.63 4.74
N VAL A 7 -30.80 11.73 5.63
CA VAL A 7 -29.41 11.36 5.89
C VAL A 7 -29.30 9.86 5.71
N HIS A 8 -28.32 9.40 4.94
CA HIS A 8 -27.94 7.99 4.95
C HIS A 8 -26.43 7.83 4.82
N LEU A 9 -25.90 6.74 5.38
CA LEU A 9 -24.52 6.33 5.12
C LEU A 9 -24.53 5.47 3.86
N PRO A 10 -23.69 5.75 2.85
CA PRO A 10 -23.57 4.91 1.65
C PRO A 10 -23.06 3.50 1.97
N THR A 11 -22.27 3.36 3.04
CA THR A 11 -21.76 2.08 3.54
C THR A 11 -22.10 1.93 5.03
N ASP A 12 -22.65 0.76 5.37
CA ASP A 12 -22.95 0.39 6.75
C ASP A 12 -21.78 -0.36 7.42
N ILE A 13 -20.75 -0.72 6.65
CA ILE A 13 -19.56 -1.43 7.13
C ILE A 13 -18.54 -0.40 7.61
N PRO A 14 -18.29 -0.30 8.92
CA PRO A 14 -17.31 0.63 9.43
C PRO A 14 -15.93 -0.05 9.47
N ILE A 15 -14.95 0.51 8.78
CA ILE A 15 -13.55 0.09 8.86
C ILE A 15 -12.77 1.02 9.77
N VAL A 16 -11.91 0.51 10.66
CA VAL A 16 -11.05 1.34 11.53
C VAL A 16 -10.28 2.35 10.68
N GLY A 17 -10.29 3.63 11.07
CA GLY A 17 -9.55 4.69 10.37
C GLY A 17 -10.26 5.30 9.16
N CYS A 18 -11.38 4.74 8.68
CA CYS A 18 -12.21 5.37 7.65
C CYS A 18 -13.13 6.44 8.25
N GLU A 19 -13.09 7.63 7.67
CA GLU A 19 -14.08 8.67 7.91
C GLU A 19 -15.46 8.23 7.41
N LEU A 20 -16.52 8.61 8.12
CA LEU A 20 -17.89 8.36 7.70
C LEU A 20 -18.39 9.55 6.88
N SER A 21 -18.47 9.39 5.58
CA SER A 21 -19.09 10.38 4.69
C SER A 21 -20.58 10.06 4.54
N ALA A 22 -21.44 10.77 5.28
CA ALA A 22 -22.88 10.62 5.14
C ALA A 22 -23.38 11.39 3.91
N TYR A 23 -24.29 10.79 3.16
CA TYR A 23 -25.07 11.50 2.17
C TYR A 23 -26.18 12.27 2.87
N VAL A 24 -26.24 13.58 2.64
CA VAL A 24 -27.24 14.48 3.22
C VAL A 24 -28.03 15.13 2.08
N LEU A 25 -29.34 14.93 2.07
CA LEU A 25 -30.25 15.61 1.16
C LEU A 25 -30.88 16.79 1.89
N LEU A 26 -30.67 17.99 1.38
CA LEU A 26 -31.18 19.24 1.94
C LEU A 26 -32.36 19.76 1.12
N ARG A 27 -33.32 20.38 1.80
CA ARG A 27 -34.35 21.22 1.21
C ARG A 27 -34.05 22.68 1.53
N ARG A 28 -33.84 23.47 0.49
CA ARG A 28 -33.56 24.91 0.57
C ARG A 28 -34.86 25.71 0.73
N GLY A 29 -34.75 27.01 1.04
CA GLY A 29 -35.89 27.90 1.30
C GLY A 29 -36.85 28.05 0.12
N ASP A 30 -36.36 27.84 -1.10
CA ASP A 30 -37.08 27.78 -2.38
C ASP A 30 -37.76 26.42 -2.65
N SER A 31 -37.74 25.51 -1.67
CA SER A 31 -38.21 24.11 -1.78
C SER A 31 -37.40 23.20 -2.70
N ASN A 32 -36.28 23.66 -3.26
CA ASN A 32 -35.40 22.82 -4.06
C ASN A 32 -34.65 21.81 -3.19
N LEU A 33 -34.50 20.59 -3.72
CA LEU A 33 -33.71 19.54 -3.11
C LEU A 33 -32.30 19.55 -3.69
N SER A 34 -31.30 19.58 -2.83
CA SER A 34 -29.89 19.54 -3.23
C SER A 34 -29.10 18.65 -2.28
N PRO A 35 -28.21 17.79 -2.80
CA PRO A 35 -27.27 17.03 -1.99
C PRO A 35 -26.02 17.83 -1.61
N ASP A 36 -25.92 19.08 -2.06
CA ASP A 36 -24.72 19.90 -1.87
C ASP A 36 -24.67 20.48 -0.46
N ASP A 37 -23.48 20.47 0.13
CA ASP A 37 -23.23 21.11 1.42
C ASP A 37 -23.47 22.62 1.36
N VAL A 38 -24.18 23.15 2.35
CA VAL A 38 -24.35 24.59 2.55
C VAL A 38 -23.33 25.05 3.57
N THR A 39 -22.14 25.43 3.11
CA THR A 39 -21.04 25.88 3.98
C THR A 39 -21.29 27.29 4.51
N GLU A 40 -20.52 27.71 5.52
CA GLU A 40 -20.57 29.08 6.02
C GLU A 40 -20.26 30.11 4.92
N ALA A 41 -19.32 29.78 4.02
CA ALA A 41 -18.96 30.62 2.87
C ALA A 41 -20.06 30.67 1.78
N SER A 42 -20.93 29.66 1.71
CA SER A 42 -22.03 29.54 0.74
C SER A 42 -23.42 29.55 1.41
N SER A 43 -23.54 30.26 2.54
CA SER A 43 -24.76 30.31 3.33
C SER A 43 -25.97 30.74 2.49
N THR A 44 -27.10 30.07 2.70
CA THR A 44 -28.37 30.36 2.00
C THR A 44 -29.38 30.86 3.03
N ASP A 45 -30.02 32.01 2.78
CA ASP A 45 -30.95 32.65 3.73
C ASP A 45 -30.34 32.81 5.15
N SER A 46 -29.06 33.18 5.23
CA SER A 46 -28.29 33.29 6.49
C SER A 46 -28.22 32.00 7.32
N CYS A 47 -28.52 30.86 6.71
CA CYS A 47 -28.42 29.53 7.32
C CYS A 47 -27.30 28.73 6.63
N PHE A 48 -26.51 28.01 7.42
CA PHE A 48 -25.51 27.06 6.96
C PHE A 48 -25.67 25.72 7.69
N LEU A 49 -25.14 24.66 7.10
CA LEU A 49 -25.14 23.33 7.67
C LEU A 49 -23.78 23.06 8.32
N GLN A 50 -23.79 22.72 9.62
CA GLN A 50 -22.61 22.22 10.31
C GLN A 50 -22.90 20.81 10.82
N CYS A 51 -22.40 19.81 10.10
CA CYS A 51 -22.50 18.40 10.46
C CYS A 51 -21.16 17.89 10.96
N ARG A 52 -21.18 17.03 11.96
CA ARG A 52 -19.99 16.40 12.54
C ARG A 52 -20.31 14.94 12.81
N TRP A 53 -19.71 14.04 12.04
CA TRP A 53 -19.95 12.60 12.12
C TRP A 53 -18.83 11.95 12.93
N PHE A 54 -19.20 11.25 13.99
CA PHE A 54 -18.24 10.54 14.81
C PHE A 54 -18.72 9.13 15.09
N ARG A 55 -17.79 8.19 15.12
CA ARG A 55 -18.06 6.87 15.69
C ARG A 55 -17.91 6.97 17.19
N LEU A 56 -19.00 6.75 17.92
CA LEU A 56 -18.93 6.50 19.35
C LEU A 56 -18.37 5.09 19.53
N GLN A 57 -17.11 5.00 19.96
CA GLN A 57 -16.50 3.74 20.35
C GLN A 57 -17.08 3.36 21.71
N GLY A 58 -18.13 2.53 21.73
CA GLY A 58 -18.57 1.91 22.98
C GLY A 58 -17.40 1.14 23.58
N GLU A 59 -17.11 1.35 24.87
CA GLU A 59 -15.95 0.79 25.58
C GLU A 59 -15.91 -0.76 25.67
N GLN A 60 -16.84 -1.46 25.01
CA GLN A 60 -16.80 -2.91 24.94
C GLN A 60 -15.74 -3.36 23.94
N LYS A 61 -14.60 -3.85 24.47
CA LYS A 61 -13.70 -4.74 23.73
C LYS A 61 -14.47 -5.99 23.34
N VAL A 62 -15.05 -6.00 22.14
CA VAL A 62 -15.75 -7.17 21.62
C VAL A 62 -14.71 -8.19 21.13
N LEU A 63 -14.81 -9.41 21.60
CA LEU A 63 -13.93 -10.51 21.20
C LEU A 63 -14.21 -10.86 19.72
N VAL A 64 -13.17 -11.14 18.92
CA VAL A 64 -13.28 -11.48 17.49
C VAL A 64 -12.95 -12.95 17.26
N CYS A 65 -13.54 -13.53 16.23
CA CYS A 65 -13.24 -14.90 15.81
C CYS A 65 -11.80 -15.02 15.30
N CYS A 66 -11.13 -16.10 15.69
CA CYS A 66 -9.75 -16.38 15.30
C CYS A 66 -9.60 -16.75 13.83
N ILE A 67 -10.66 -17.30 13.22
CA ILE A 67 -10.71 -17.67 11.81
C ILE A 67 -11.28 -16.54 10.94
N HIS A 68 -12.25 -15.79 11.47
CA HIS A 68 -12.95 -14.72 10.77
C HIS A 68 -12.81 -13.40 11.56
N PRO A 69 -11.70 -12.65 11.41
CA PRO A 69 -11.44 -11.46 12.22
C PRO A 69 -12.48 -10.33 12.09
N SER A 70 -13.29 -10.37 11.03
CA SER A 70 -14.43 -9.48 10.80
C SER A 70 -15.67 -9.85 11.63
N GLU A 71 -15.75 -11.09 12.14
CA GLU A 71 -16.92 -11.61 12.85
C GLU A 71 -16.74 -11.60 14.37
N PRO A 72 -17.78 -11.27 15.16
CA PRO A 72 -17.72 -11.35 16.61
C PRO A 72 -17.60 -12.81 17.05
N ALA A 73 -16.77 -13.06 18.05
CA ALA A 73 -16.72 -14.37 18.67
C ALA A 73 -17.96 -14.58 19.54
N THR A 74 -18.71 -15.63 19.26
CA THR A 74 -19.84 -16.09 20.08
C THR A 74 -19.47 -17.29 20.93
N LEU A 75 -18.38 -17.99 20.56
CA LEU A 75 -17.92 -19.20 21.21
C LEU A 75 -16.45 -19.08 21.61
N GLN A 76 -16.08 -19.72 22.71
CA GLN A 76 -14.69 -19.94 23.10
C GLN A 76 -14.39 -21.42 23.30
N CYS A 77 -13.30 -21.92 22.72
CA CYS A 77 -12.76 -23.25 22.98
C CYS A 77 -12.21 -23.32 24.41
N VAL A 78 -12.87 -24.10 25.27
CA VAL A 78 -12.47 -24.24 26.68
C VAL A 78 -11.11 -24.92 26.81
N GLN A 79 -10.76 -25.82 25.88
CA GLN A 79 -9.46 -26.50 25.89
C GLN A 79 -8.30 -25.55 25.57
N CYS A 80 -8.43 -24.67 24.57
CA CYS A 80 -7.42 -23.62 24.33
C CYS A 80 -7.21 -22.71 25.53
N PHE A 81 -8.31 -22.32 26.17
CA PHE A 81 -8.26 -21.50 27.38
C PHE A 81 -7.51 -22.22 28.51
N LYS A 82 -7.83 -23.50 28.76
CA LYS A 82 -7.10 -24.34 29.75
C LYS A 82 -5.64 -24.55 29.37
N ALA A 83 -5.33 -24.60 28.08
CA ALA A 83 -3.98 -24.69 27.55
C ALA A 83 -3.18 -23.38 27.69
N LYS A 84 -3.77 -22.29 28.21
CA LYS A 84 -3.17 -20.94 28.30
C LYS A 84 -2.76 -20.39 26.94
N LEU A 85 -3.42 -20.82 25.86
CA LEU A 85 -3.25 -20.19 24.56
C LEU A 85 -3.85 -18.78 24.57
N ALA A 86 -3.36 -17.92 23.68
CA ALA A 86 -3.85 -16.55 23.61
C ALA A 86 -5.37 -16.54 23.42
N GLN A 87 -6.08 -15.64 24.12
CA GLN A 87 -7.54 -15.58 24.04
C GLN A 87 -8.01 -15.43 22.58
N SER A 88 -7.30 -14.64 21.78
CA SER A 88 -7.54 -14.46 20.34
C SER A 88 -7.44 -15.74 19.50
N GLN A 89 -6.77 -16.79 19.98
CA GLN A 89 -6.65 -18.09 19.30
C GLN A 89 -7.76 -19.07 19.69
N SER A 90 -8.56 -18.73 20.71
CA SER A 90 -9.57 -19.63 21.29
C SER A 90 -11.00 -19.31 20.86
N LEU A 91 -11.21 -18.27 20.06
CA LEU A 91 -12.51 -17.63 19.86
C LEU A 91 -13.10 -17.90 18.47
N HIS A 92 -14.41 -18.18 18.37
CA HIS A 92 -15.09 -18.56 17.13
C HIS A 92 -16.41 -17.82 16.94
N CYS A 93 -16.76 -17.48 15.70
CA CYS A 93 -17.99 -16.73 15.41
C CYS A 93 -19.26 -17.60 15.39
N THR A 94 -19.12 -18.89 15.09
CA THR A 94 -20.25 -19.84 15.02
C THR A 94 -19.80 -21.24 15.40
N GLN A 95 -20.78 -22.11 15.72
CA GLN A 95 -20.52 -23.53 15.97
C GLN A 95 -19.92 -24.24 14.75
N LYS A 96 -20.36 -23.87 13.54
CA LYS A 96 -19.79 -24.39 12.29
C LYS A 96 -18.32 -23.99 12.14
N CYS A 97 -17.99 -22.71 12.35
CA CYS A 97 -16.61 -22.22 12.34
C CYS A 97 -15.71 -22.97 13.34
N PHE A 98 -16.22 -23.25 14.54
CA PHE A 98 -15.51 -24.04 15.55
C PHE A 98 -15.29 -25.50 15.10
N ILE A 99 -16.30 -26.16 14.56
CA ILE A 99 -16.21 -27.55 14.08
C ILE A 99 -15.24 -27.65 12.90
N ASP A 100 -15.36 -26.77 11.92
CA ASP A 100 -14.55 -26.78 10.70
C ASP A 100 -13.05 -26.56 11.02
N SER A 101 -12.74 -25.83 12.09
CA SER A 101 -11.37 -25.55 12.55
C SER A 101 -10.86 -26.51 13.63
N TRP A 102 -11.64 -27.53 14.03
CA TRP A 102 -11.31 -28.42 15.15
C TRP A 102 -9.97 -29.14 14.98
N ARG A 103 -9.65 -29.61 13.76
CA ARG A 103 -8.38 -30.28 13.49
C ARG A 103 -7.16 -29.40 13.82
N HIS A 104 -7.25 -28.10 13.55
CA HIS A 104 -6.18 -27.15 13.86
C HIS A 104 -6.05 -26.94 15.38
N HIS A 105 -7.17 -26.89 16.09
CA HIS A 105 -7.21 -26.77 17.54
C HIS A 105 -6.61 -27.97 18.26
N VAL A 106 -6.90 -29.19 17.80
CA VAL A 106 -6.31 -30.42 18.36
C VAL A 106 -4.78 -30.37 18.29
N THR A 107 -4.22 -29.92 17.17
CA THR A 107 -2.77 -29.74 17.03
C THR A 107 -2.22 -28.69 18.00
N MET A 108 -2.91 -27.56 18.17
CA MET A 108 -2.49 -26.53 19.14
C MET A 108 -2.55 -27.03 20.59
N HIS A 109 -3.54 -27.85 20.93
CA HIS A 109 -3.64 -28.47 22.26
C HIS A 109 -2.48 -29.42 22.52
N GLN A 110 -2.13 -30.26 21.52
CA GLN A 110 -0.99 -31.18 21.59
C GLN A 110 0.31 -30.41 21.75
N GLN A 111 0.57 -29.40 20.92
CA GLN A 111 1.76 -28.56 21.03
C GLN A 111 1.87 -27.83 22.37
N ALA A 112 0.75 -27.37 22.93
CA ALA A 112 0.72 -26.74 24.24
C ALA A 112 0.97 -27.74 25.38
N ALA A 113 0.53 -29.00 25.22
CA ALA A 113 0.82 -30.08 26.15
C ALA A 113 2.32 -30.48 26.09
N ASP A 114 2.87 -30.64 24.88
CA ASP A 114 4.27 -30.97 24.67
C ASP A 114 5.22 -29.88 25.22
N LYS A 115 4.85 -28.60 25.10
CA LYS A 115 5.60 -27.49 25.69
C LYS A 115 5.59 -27.50 27.22
N ARG A 116 4.50 -27.97 27.84
CA ARG A 116 4.39 -28.10 29.30
C ARG A 116 5.21 -29.28 29.84
N GLU A 117 5.28 -30.38 29.10
CA GLU A 117 6.11 -31.53 29.48
C GLU A 117 7.61 -31.24 29.32
N ASN A 118 8.00 -30.38 28.38
CA ASN A 118 9.39 -30.04 28.09
C ASN A 118 9.95 -28.82 28.86
N GLY A 119 9.20 -28.25 29.82
CA GLY A 119 9.72 -27.25 30.77
C GLY A 119 10.19 -25.90 30.20
N LEU A 120 9.77 -25.52 29.00
CA LEU A 120 10.11 -24.23 28.38
C LEU A 120 9.04 -23.17 28.73
N GLU A 121 9.17 -22.51 29.88
CA GLU A 121 8.42 -21.28 30.16
C GLU A 121 9.19 -20.06 29.61
N GLU A 122 8.68 -19.43 28.55
CA GLU A 122 9.05 -18.06 28.19
C GLU A 122 7.91 -17.10 28.54
N GLY A 123 8.22 -16.17 29.45
CA GLY A 123 8.05 -14.73 29.29
C GLY A 123 6.66 -14.16 28.98
N GLU A 124 6.11 -13.47 29.98
CA GLU A 124 4.88 -12.66 29.94
C GLU A 124 4.81 -11.64 28.79
N SER A 125 3.60 -11.42 28.25
CA SER A 125 3.23 -10.18 27.54
C SER A 125 2.45 -9.24 28.49
N PRO A 126 2.59 -7.92 28.36
CA PRO A 126 2.26 -6.98 29.43
C PRO A 126 0.79 -6.53 29.39
N PHE A 127 -0.04 -7.07 30.29
CA PHE A 127 -1.22 -6.38 30.85
C PHE A 127 -1.61 -7.09 32.16
N MET A 128 -1.04 -6.63 33.27
CA MET A 128 -1.32 -7.10 34.62
C MET A 128 -2.58 -6.38 35.15
N PHE A 129 -3.61 -7.12 35.55
CA PHE A 129 -4.64 -6.63 36.47
C PHE A 129 -4.28 -7.10 37.88
N ASP A 130 -4.40 -6.19 38.84
CA ASP A 130 -3.91 -6.27 40.23
C ASP A 130 -4.55 -7.43 41.03
N LEU A 131 -3.71 -8.24 41.66
CA LEU A 131 -4.03 -9.54 42.28
C LEU A 131 -4.19 -9.41 43.80
N ASN A 132 -4.95 -8.43 44.30
CA ASN A 132 -5.18 -8.26 45.76
C ASN A 132 -6.62 -8.53 46.24
N ALA A 133 -7.54 -8.92 45.35
CA ALA A 133 -8.93 -9.24 45.71
C ALA A 133 -9.16 -10.69 46.23
N ALA A 134 -8.15 -11.57 46.17
CA ALA A 134 -8.35 -13.01 46.40
C ALA A 134 -8.19 -13.49 47.86
N LYS A 135 -7.93 -12.61 48.84
CA LYS A 135 -7.69 -13.01 50.24
C LYS A 135 -8.88 -12.88 51.20
N ALA A 136 -10.05 -12.40 50.78
CA ALA A 136 -11.16 -12.10 51.70
C ALA A 136 -12.30 -13.15 51.75
N LEU A 137 -12.29 -14.22 50.95
CA LEU A 137 -13.43 -15.16 50.82
C LEU A 137 -13.23 -16.51 51.53
N ARG A 138 -12.63 -16.51 52.75
CA ARG A 138 -12.46 -17.73 53.57
C ARG A 138 -13.15 -17.69 54.94
N SER A 139 -14.19 -16.90 55.14
CA SER A 139 -15.00 -17.05 56.36
C SER A 139 -16.49 -16.85 56.13
N LEU A 140 -17.24 -17.81 56.66
CA LEU A 140 -18.69 -17.83 56.91
C LEU A 140 -19.56 -18.49 55.83
N ASP A 141 -19.50 -19.81 55.83
CA ASP A 141 -20.65 -20.70 55.61
C ASP A 141 -21.28 -21.00 56.98
N ARG A 142 -22.55 -20.62 57.20
CA ARG A 142 -23.55 -21.40 57.97
C ARG A 142 -24.95 -20.75 58.01
N SER A 143 -25.93 -21.62 57.78
CA SER A 143 -27.35 -21.64 58.18
C SER A 143 -28.40 -20.85 57.41
N LEU A 144 -29.30 -21.64 56.80
CA LEU A 144 -30.65 -21.37 56.30
C LEU A 144 -31.63 -20.93 57.41
N SER A 145 -32.63 -20.09 57.09
CA SER A 145 -34.07 -20.48 57.02
C SER A 145 -35.07 -19.31 57.03
N SER A 146 -36.12 -19.45 56.20
CA SER A 146 -37.52 -18.97 56.28
C SER A 146 -37.94 -17.49 56.08
N ALA A 147 -38.87 -17.34 55.11
CA ALA A 147 -40.15 -16.61 55.13
C ALA A 147 -40.26 -15.08 54.90
N ALA A 148 -41.26 -14.76 54.05
CA ALA A 148 -42.21 -13.62 54.10
C ALA A 148 -41.87 -12.27 53.39
N THR A 149 -42.67 -11.99 52.34
CA THR A 149 -43.38 -10.74 51.95
C THR A 149 -42.75 -9.33 51.93
N HIS A 150 -43.17 -8.60 50.88
CA HIS A 150 -43.42 -7.14 50.76
C HIS A 150 -42.30 -6.14 50.33
N THR A 151 -42.52 -5.57 49.13
CA THR A 151 -42.44 -4.16 48.68
C THR A 151 -41.25 -3.23 48.98
N ALA A 152 -40.67 -2.77 47.87
CA ALA A 152 -40.31 -1.39 47.48
C ALA A 152 -39.03 -0.67 48.02
N HIS A 153 -38.36 -0.05 47.02
CA HIS A 153 -37.43 1.09 47.00
C HIS A 153 -35.91 0.92 47.24
N HIS A 154 -35.19 1.31 46.17
CA HIS A 154 -33.86 1.90 46.01
C HIS A 154 -32.68 1.45 46.90
N SER A 155 -31.63 0.90 46.27
CA SER A 155 -30.36 1.62 46.00
C SER A 155 -29.28 0.70 45.36
N ASN A 156 -28.49 1.30 44.46
CA ASN A 156 -27.15 1.01 43.94
C ASN A 156 -26.44 -0.35 44.22
N GLY A 157 -25.85 -0.90 43.14
CA GLY A 157 -24.43 -1.31 43.15
C GLY A 157 -24.08 -2.80 43.01
N SER A 158 -23.24 -3.08 42.00
CA SER A 158 -22.27 -4.19 41.85
C SER A 158 -22.74 -5.66 41.67
N ILE A 159 -22.54 -6.13 40.44
CA ILE A 159 -21.83 -7.36 39.99
C ILE A 159 -21.42 -8.35 41.09
N TYR A 160 -21.89 -9.61 41.01
CA TYR A 160 -21.03 -10.80 41.03
C TYR A 160 -21.66 -12.00 40.31
N SER A 161 -20.82 -12.61 39.49
CA SER A 161 -20.91 -13.89 38.81
C SER A 161 -20.79 -15.06 39.80
N SER A 162 -21.47 -16.16 39.49
CA SER A 162 -21.13 -17.52 39.94
C SER A 162 -21.15 -18.45 38.73
N PRO A 163 -20.09 -19.25 38.48
CA PRO A 163 -20.10 -20.32 37.49
C PRO A 163 -20.45 -21.69 38.09
N PHE A 164 -21.18 -22.47 37.28
CA PHE A 164 -21.15 -23.93 37.15
C PHE A 164 -21.74 -24.88 38.22
N ARG A 165 -22.75 -25.67 37.81
CA ARG A 165 -22.70 -27.15 37.87
C ARG A 165 -23.54 -27.77 36.75
N MET A 166 -22.95 -28.75 36.08
CA MET A 166 -23.49 -29.47 34.92
C MET A 166 -23.88 -30.88 35.39
N GLU A 167 -25.10 -31.32 35.06
CA GLU A 167 -25.45 -32.74 35.09
C GLU A 167 -25.45 -33.27 33.66
N SER A 168 -24.68 -34.34 33.47
CA SER A 168 -24.50 -35.03 32.21
C SER A 168 -25.57 -36.09 32.03
N HIS A 169 -26.38 -35.97 30.98
CA HIS A 169 -26.99 -37.12 30.33
C HIS A 169 -27.07 -36.86 28.82
N ASN A 170 -26.11 -37.41 28.08
CA ASN A 170 -26.45 -38.22 26.91
C ASN A 170 -25.22 -38.97 26.37
N GLN A 171 -25.42 -40.28 26.23
CA GLN A 171 -24.56 -41.20 25.50
C GLN A 171 -24.76 -40.95 24.00
N ASN A 172 -23.76 -40.35 23.34
CA ASN A 172 -23.28 -40.76 22.02
C ASN A 172 -22.00 -39.98 21.72
N ARG A 173 -20.89 -40.71 21.63
CA ARG A 173 -19.57 -40.19 21.28
C ARG A 173 -19.47 -40.05 19.76
N GLU A 174 -19.29 -38.81 19.29
CA GLU A 174 -18.32 -38.42 18.26
C GLU A 174 -18.00 -36.91 18.46
N ALA A 175 -16.75 -36.65 18.90
CA ALA A 175 -16.04 -35.40 19.27
C ALA A 175 -16.84 -34.06 19.26
N GLY A 176 -17.16 -33.39 20.37
CA GLY A 176 -16.48 -33.32 21.67
C GLY A 176 -15.16 -32.54 21.53
N ASP A 177 -15.00 -31.29 21.98
CA ASP A 177 -15.29 -30.94 23.37
C ASP A 177 -15.48 -29.45 23.64
N ILE A 178 -16.60 -29.19 24.33
CA ILE A 178 -16.94 -28.10 25.27
C ILE A 178 -16.49 -26.68 24.88
N TRP A 179 -17.48 -25.86 24.51
CA TRP A 179 -17.37 -24.41 24.37
C TRP A 179 -18.40 -23.71 25.27
N CYS A 180 -18.18 -22.43 25.56
CA CYS A 180 -19.15 -21.57 26.24
C CYS A 180 -19.59 -20.39 25.36
N GLU A 181 -20.84 -19.95 25.53
CA GLU A 181 -21.40 -18.78 24.85
C GLU A 181 -20.86 -17.49 25.44
N VAL A 182 -20.48 -16.53 24.59
CA VAL A 182 -19.86 -15.26 25.00
C VAL A 182 -20.67 -14.07 24.43
N GLY A 183 -21.31 -13.31 25.32
CA GLY A 183 -21.86 -11.97 25.03
C GLY A 183 -23.27 -11.91 24.44
N GLN A 184 -24.25 -11.42 25.22
CA GLN A 184 -25.51 -10.89 24.71
C GLN A 184 -25.71 -9.44 25.18
N GLY A 185 -25.80 -8.49 24.25
CA GLY A 185 -25.98 -7.07 24.55
C GLY A 185 -27.42 -6.60 24.33
N ARG A 186 -28.15 -6.31 25.42
CA ARG A 186 -29.36 -5.46 25.39
C ARG A 186 -28.97 -3.99 25.46
N THR A 187 -29.69 -3.10 24.77
CA THR A 187 -29.42 -1.65 24.75
C THR A 187 -30.52 -0.89 25.51
N TYR A 188 -30.13 0.07 26.35
CA TYR A 188 -31.00 1.00 27.07
C TYR A 188 -31.04 2.38 26.35
N THR A 189 -32.17 3.09 26.44
CA THR A 189 -32.41 4.46 25.94
C THR A 189 -32.53 5.48 27.08
N ARG A 190 -32.27 6.79 26.83
CA ARG A 190 -33.25 7.93 26.74
C ARG A 190 -32.55 9.34 26.74
N PRO A 191 -33.25 10.52 26.61
CA PRO A 191 -33.29 11.36 25.39
C PRO A 191 -32.93 12.85 25.60
N THR A 192 -32.68 13.62 24.52
CA THR A 192 -33.15 15.03 24.35
C THR A 192 -32.79 15.52 22.95
N ALA A 193 -33.79 16.00 22.20
CA ALA A 193 -33.75 16.41 20.79
C ALA A 193 -33.38 15.28 19.80
N ALA A 194 -34.09 15.23 18.66
CA ALA A 194 -34.03 14.15 17.69
C ALA A 194 -32.66 14.09 16.96
N ALA A 195 -31.62 13.62 17.64
CA ALA A 195 -30.43 13.11 16.99
C ALA A 195 -30.82 11.81 16.27
N HIS A 196 -30.76 11.80 14.94
CA HIS A 196 -30.86 10.57 14.15
C HIS A 196 -29.62 9.71 14.40
N GLN A 197 -29.63 8.96 15.51
CA GLN A 197 -28.58 7.99 15.81
C GLN A 197 -28.80 6.74 14.97
N ARG A 198 -27.87 6.47 14.04
CA ARG A 198 -27.85 5.24 13.25
C ARG A 198 -26.81 4.30 13.82
N LYS A 199 -27.25 3.13 14.32
CA LYS A 199 -26.35 2.05 14.73
C LYS A 199 -25.84 1.36 13.46
N THR A 200 -24.54 1.45 13.21
CA THR A 200 -23.87 0.72 12.12
C THR A 200 -23.45 -0.67 12.60
N SER A 201 -22.96 -1.50 11.67
CA SER A 201 -22.23 -2.72 12.01
C SER A 201 -20.99 -2.41 12.86
N ARG A 202 -20.35 -3.44 13.42
CA ARG A 202 -19.14 -3.28 14.24
C ARG A 202 -17.99 -2.72 13.39
N VAL A 203 -17.18 -1.84 13.98
CA VAL A 203 -15.94 -1.41 13.33
C VAL A 203 -14.99 -2.60 13.17
N ILE A 204 -14.70 -3.01 11.94
CA ILE A 204 -13.75 -4.08 11.63
C ILE A 204 -12.36 -3.50 11.38
N PRO A 205 -11.27 -4.22 11.72
CA PRO A 205 -9.92 -3.81 11.36
C PRO A 205 -9.81 -3.57 9.86
N ALA A 206 -8.97 -2.60 9.46
CA ALA A 206 -8.61 -2.45 8.06
C ALA A 206 -7.93 -3.74 7.58
N PRO A 207 -8.42 -4.37 6.49
CA PRO A 207 -7.68 -5.42 5.82
C PRO A 207 -6.24 -4.96 5.57
N SER A 208 -5.29 -5.86 5.77
CA SER A 208 -3.88 -5.61 5.50
C SER A 208 -3.37 -6.71 4.60
N PRO A 209 -2.72 -6.38 3.46
CA PRO A 209 -2.17 -7.39 2.59
C PRO A 209 -1.06 -8.13 3.33
N THR A 210 -0.81 -9.37 2.93
CA THR A 210 0.33 -10.13 3.45
C THR A 210 1.62 -9.41 3.06
N PRO A 211 2.55 -9.14 4.00
CA PRO A 211 3.80 -8.48 3.68
C PRO A 211 4.60 -9.26 2.63
N ARG A 212 5.01 -8.56 1.56
CA ARG A 212 5.89 -9.13 0.53
C ARG A 212 7.33 -9.19 1.01
N ARG A 213 8.03 -10.25 0.61
CA ARG A 213 9.43 -10.53 1.01
C ARG A 213 10.41 -10.06 -0.05
N LEU A 214 11.47 -9.41 0.41
CA LEU A 214 12.67 -9.12 -0.39
C LEU A 214 13.51 -10.40 -0.50
N LEU A 215 13.66 -10.93 -1.71
CA LEU A 215 14.33 -12.20 -1.99
C LEU A 215 15.77 -11.94 -2.42
N SER A 216 16.75 -12.48 -1.68
CA SER A 216 18.18 -12.37 -2.02
C SER A 216 18.55 -13.30 -3.16
N LEU A 217 19.21 -12.77 -4.18
CA LEU A 217 19.59 -13.52 -5.36
C LEU A 217 20.80 -14.44 -5.11
N ASN A 218 21.79 -14.00 -4.34
CA ASN A 218 22.99 -14.79 -4.02
C ASN A 218 22.68 -16.03 -3.15
N SER A 219 21.67 -15.94 -2.29
CA SER A 219 21.28 -17.06 -1.41
C SER A 219 20.57 -18.19 -2.17
N LEU A 220 20.05 -17.90 -3.38
CA LEU A 220 19.23 -18.81 -4.17
C LEU A 220 20.05 -19.59 -5.23
N GLU A 221 21.33 -19.24 -5.44
CA GLU A 221 22.26 -19.93 -6.35
C GLU A 221 23.00 -21.14 -5.71
N GLY A 222 22.69 -21.49 -4.45
CA GLY A 222 23.17 -22.74 -3.84
C GLY A 222 24.67 -22.78 -3.46
N MET A 223 25.38 -21.65 -3.47
CA MET A 223 26.73 -21.58 -2.93
C MET A 223 26.70 -21.47 -1.40
N VAL A 224 27.07 -22.56 -0.72
CA VAL A 224 27.46 -22.56 0.70
C VAL A 224 28.92 -22.09 0.79
N THR A 225 29.23 -21.29 1.82
CA THR A 225 30.48 -20.56 2.13
C THR A 225 30.49 -19.16 1.48
N GLU A 226 30.61 -18.04 2.19
CA GLU A 226 31.24 -17.72 3.47
C GLU A 226 30.32 -16.81 4.32
N GLU A 227 30.73 -16.55 5.57
CA GLU A 227 30.09 -15.71 6.56
C GLU A 227 29.38 -14.48 5.96
N ARG A 228 28.24 -14.08 6.55
CA ARG A 228 27.55 -12.80 6.29
C ARG A 228 28.55 -11.63 6.42
N GLN A 229 29.30 -11.34 5.35
CA GLN A 229 29.97 -10.06 5.21
C GLN A 229 28.84 -9.04 5.34
N SER A 230 29.00 -8.10 6.27
CA SER A 230 27.98 -7.10 6.60
C SER A 230 27.35 -6.52 5.34
N SER A 231 26.12 -6.03 5.42
CA SER A 231 25.39 -5.27 4.39
C SER A 231 26.09 -3.96 3.97
N SER A 232 27.43 -3.93 3.99
CA SER A 232 28.25 -2.81 3.62
C SER A 232 28.21 -2.60 2.12
N GLY A 233 27.59 -1.50 1.70
CA GLY A 233 27.64 -1.04 0.31
C GLY A 233 26.40 -1.34 -0.52
N THR A 234 25.32 -1.87 0.07
CA THR A 234 24.03 -2.05 -0.61
C THR A 234 23.07 -0.90 -0.32
N PHE A 235 22.11 -0.64 -1.19
CA PHE A 235 21.01 0.29 -0.97
C PHE A 235 19.78 -0.19 -1.74
N THR A 236 18.60 0.30 -1.35
CA THR A 236 17.32 -0.13 -1.91
C THR A 236 16.60 1.02 -2.62
N LEU A 237 15.95 0.71 -3.74
CA LEU A 237 15.09 1.61 -4.49
C LEU A 237 13.70 1.00 -4.66
N LEU A 238 12.67 1.74 -4.26
CA LEU A 238 11.26 1.41 -4.48
C LEU A 238 10.68 2.29 -5.59
N SER A 239 9.92 1.70 -6.51
CA SER A 239 9.09 2.41 -7.49
C SER A 239 7.62 2.05 -7.27
N TYR A 240 6.74 3.04 -7.18
CA TYR A 240 5.32 2.76 -6.97
C TYR A 240 4.39 3.88 -7.47
N ASN A 241 3.53 3.55 -8.44
CA ASN A 241 2.37 4.36 -8.77
C ASN A 241 1.30 4.15 -7.68
N ILE A 242 0.96 5.22 -6.95
CA ILE A 242 0.11 5.13 -5.76
C ILE A 242 -1.38 5.41 -6.02
N LEU A 243 -1.78 5.54 -7.29
CA LEU A 243 -3.13 5.88 -7.74
C LEU A 243 -3.65 7.19 -7.12
N SER A 244 -3.58 8.26 -7.90
CA SER A 244 -4.11 9.57 -7.50
C SER A 244 -5.61 9.47 -7.23
N ASP A 245 -6.10 10.16 -6.20
CA ASP A 245 -7.54 10.32 -5.95
C ASP A 245 -8.28 11.04 -7.07
N LEU A 246 -7.57 11.79 -7.93
CA LEU A 246 -8.14 12.32 -9.17
C LEU A 246 -8.63 11.23 -10.11
N TYR A 247 -8.01 10.05 -10.05
CA TYR A 247 -8.30 8.94 -10.94
C TYR A 247 -9.03 7.80 -10.23
N ALA A 248 -8.99 7.74 -8.89
CA ALA A 248 -9.68 6.76 -8.05
C ALA A 248 -11.21 6.97 -7.99
N ASN A 249 -11.89 6.92 -9.15
CA ASN A 249 -13.33 7.11 -9.27
C ASN A 249 -14.10 5.79 -9.38
N SER A 250 -15.35 5.80 -8.91
CA SER A 250 -16.21 4.60 -8.87
C SER A 250 -16.61 4.06 -10.24
N ASP A 251 -16.51 4.85 -11.32
CA ASP A 251 -16.87 4.38 -12.67
C ASP A 251 -15.79 3.42 -13.18
N GLN A 252 -14.53 3.84 -13.11
CA GLN A 252 -13.37 3.03 -13.49
C GLN A 252 -13.16 1.84 -12.55
N TYR A 253 -13.35 2.05 -11.25
CA TYR A 253 -13.11 1.04 -10.22
C TYR A 253 -14.41 0.53 -9.58
N SER A 254 -15.46 0.31 -10.38
CA SER A 254 -16.80 -0.09 -9.89
C SER A 254 -16.87 -1.41 -9.12
N TYR A 255 -15.83 -2.24 -9.20
CA TYR A 255 -15.65 -3.46 -8.41
C TYR A 255 -15.07 -3.19 -7.01
N CYS A 256 -14.37 -2.08 -6.82
CA CYS A 256 -13.80 -1.72 -5.53
C CYS A 256 -14.87 -1.03 -4.67
N PRO A 257 -15.10 -1.48 -3.42
CA PRO A 257 -16.04 -0.81 -2.55
C PRO A 257 -15.69 0.67 -2.36
N PRO A 258 -16.65 1.61 -2.41
CA PRO A 258 -16.36 3.05 -2.32
C PRO A 258 -15.55 3.47 -1.10
N TRP A 259 -15.70 2.77 0.03
CA TRP A 259 -14.94 3.02 1.24
C TRP A 259 -13.46 2.63 1.12
N ALA A 260 -13.15 1.60 0.32
CA ALA A 260 -11.79 1.12 0.06
C ALA A 260 -11.09 1.99 -1.00
N LEU A 261 -11.88 2.57 -1.91
CA LEU A 261 -11.40 3.52 -2.90
C LEU A 261 -11.14 4.92 -2.32
N ALA A 262 -11.84 5.30 -1.26
CA ALA A 262 -11.70 6.61 -0.64
C ALA A 262 -10.25 6.90 -0.18
N TRP A 263 -9.73 8.08 -0.52
CA TRP A 263 -8.40 8.53 -0.12
C TRP A 263 -8.10 8.39 1.38
N THR A 264 -9.08 8.72 2.24
CA THR A 264 -8.91 8.66 3.70
C THR A 264 -8.54 7.26 4.21
N TYR A 265 -8.99 6.22 3.50
CA TYR A 265 -8.59 4.84 3.71
C TYR A 265 -7.26 4.52 3.04
N ARG A 266 -7.17 4.73 1.73
CA ARG A 266 -6.00 4.36 0.90
C ARG A 266 -4.71 4.96 1.44
N ARG A 267 -4.71 6.24 1.83
CA ARG A 267 -3.51 6.95 2.32
C ARG A 267 -2.84 6.26 3.50
N GLN A 268 -3.62 5.71 4.43
CA GLN A 268 -3.09 5.04 5.62
C GLN A 268 -2.45 3.70 5.24
N ASN A 269 -3.05 2.98 4.30
CA ASN A 269 -2.53 1.71 3.79
C ASN A 269 -1.26 1.93 2.98
N LEU A 270 -1.28 2.89 2.04
CA LEU A 270 -0.13 3.26 1.21
C LEU A 270 1.07 3.66 2.09
N LEU A 271 0.86 4.52 3.08
CA LEU A 271 1.95 4.91 3.99
C LEU A 271 2.47 3.72 4.80
N ARG A 272 1.58 2.87 5.34
CA ARG A 272 1.99 1.66 6.08
C ARG A 272 2.81 0.72 5.20
N GLU A 273 2.37 0.48 3.97
CA GLU A 273 3.08 -0.37 3.01
C GLU A 273 4.46 0.20 2.66
N ILE A 274 4.52 1.48 2.25
CA ILE A 274 5.77 2.15 1.88
C ILE A 274 6.78 2.14 3.03
N VAL A 275 6.33 2.46 4.25
CA VAL A 275 7.19 2.46 5.45
C VAL A 275 7.66 1.04 5.81
N ALA A 276 6.81 0.02 5.62
CA ALA A 276 7.17 -1.36 5.94
C ALA A 276 8.33 -1.88 5.07
N TYR A 277 8.44 -1.44 3.82
CA TYR A 277 9.54 -1.81 2.93
C TYR A 277 10.89 -1.20 3.36
N ARG A 278 10.90 -0.09 4.11
CA ARG A 278 12.11 0.60 4.60
C ARG A 278 13.14 0.90 3.50
N ALA A 279 12.67 1.15 2.28
CA ALA A 279 13.55 1.37 1.13
C ALA A 279 14.34 2.69 1.27
N ASP A 280 15.59 2.74 0.81
CA ASP A 280 16.42 3.92 1.05
C ASP A 280 16.09 5.09 0.12
N ILE A 281 15.57 4.78 -1.07
CA ILE A 281 15.09 5.70 -2.08
C ILE A 281 13.68 5.25 -2.52
N LEU A 282 12.73 6.17 -2.59
CA LEU A 282 11.35 5.93 -3.04
C LEU A 282 11.08 6.82 -4.26
N CYS A 283 10.62 6.24 -5.35
CA CYS A 283 10.11 6.92 -6.54
C CYS A 283 8.60 6.68 -6.61
N LEU A 284 7.80 7.73 -6.37
CA LEU A 284 6.35 7.62 -6.33
C LEU A 284 5.72 8.42 -7.48
N GLN A 285 4.83 7.77 -8.22
CA GLN A 285 4.05 8.39 -9.30
C GLN A 285 2.61 8.63 -8.85
N GLU A 286 1.90 9.53 -9.52
CA GLU A 286 0.52 9.92 -9.19
C GLU A 286 0.33 10.51 -7.78
N VAL A 287 1.35 11.18 -7.28
CA VAL A 287 1.26 11.87 -6.00
C VAL A 287 0.56 13.22 -6.19
N GLN A 288 -0.68 13.35 -5.71
CA GLN A 288 -1.39 14.63 -5.68
C GLN A 288 -0.69 15.67 -4.81
N SER A 289 -0.81 16.94 -5.22
CA SER A 289 -0.08 18.06 -4.62
C SER A 289 -0.42 18.31 -3.16
N ASP A 290 -1.70 18.34 -2.82
CA ASP A 290 -2.20 18.48 -1.45
C ASP A 290 -1.85 17.25 -0.60
N HIS A 291 -1.99 16.05 -1.17
CA HIS A 291 -1.61 14.80 -0.49
C HIS A 291 -0.12 14.70 -0.20
N TYR A 292 0.73 15.24 -1.08
CA TYR A 292 2.16 15.36 -0.85
C TYR A 292 2.43 16.30 0.34
N GLU A 293 1.89 17.51 0.30
CA GLU A 293 2.16 18.58 1.28
C GLU A 293 1.61 18.23 2.68
N GLU A 294 0.39 17.69 2.76
CA GLU A 294 -0.31 17.46 4.02
C GLU A 294 -0.07 16.09 4.64
N PHE A 295 0.27 15.08 3.83
CA PHE A 295 0.30 13.69 4.29
C PHE A 295 1.64 12.97 4.03
N PHE A 296 2.07 12.82 2.77
CA PHE A 296 3.26 12.02 2.47
C PHE A 296 4.56 12.66 2.93
N ALA A 297 4.78 13.95 2.66
CA ALA A 297 5.99 14.65 3.08
C ALA A 297 6.17 14.63 4.62
N PRO A 298 5.21 15.10 5.43
CA PRO A 298 5.34 15.04 6.89
C PRO A 298 5.29 13.61 7.44
N GLY A 299 4.58 12.68 6.77
CA GLY A 299 4.49 11.28 7.19
C GLY A 299 5.81 10.52 7.02
N LEU A 300 6.48 10.68 5.88
CA LEU A 300 7.76 10.04 5.59
C LEU A 300 8.92 10.79 6.26
N GLU A 301 8.80 12.09 6.52
CA GLU A 301 9.79 12.83 7.33
C GLU A 301 9.95 12.22 8.74
N LYS A 302 8.84 11.81 9.37
CA LYS A 302 8.89 11.10 10.67
C LYS A 302 9.66 9.78 10.62
N HIS A 303 9.82 9.21 9.42
CA HIS A 303 10.56 7.97 9.17
C HIS A 303 11.97 8.21 8.61
N GLY A 304 12.47 9.45 8.68
CA GLY A 304 13.86 9.77 8.31
C GLY A 304 14.06 10.16 6.84
N TYR A 305 12.99 10.29 6.05
CA TYR A 305 13.09 10.69 4.65
C TYR A 305 13.15 12.21 4.50
N THR A 306 13.76 12.65 3.42
CA THR A 306 13.56 13.96 2.79
C THR A 306 13.08 13.72 1.37
N SER A 307 12.49 14.72 0.74
CA SER A 307 11.85 14.54 -0.57
C SER A 307 12.07 15.68 -1.53
N ILE A 308 11.95 15.36 -2.82
CA ILE A 308 11.82 16.30 -3.92
C ILE A 308 10.56 15.90 -4.69
N TYR A 309 9.76 16.89 -5.06
CA TYR A 309 8.48 16.68 -5.71
C TYR A 309 8.34 17.57 -6.94
N LYS A 310 7.81 17.01 -8.02
CA LYS A 310 7.49 17.71 -9.25
C LYS A 310 6.06 17.40 -9.66
N LYS A 311 5.20 18.42 -9.54
CA LYS A 311 3.84 18.45 -10.11
C LYS A 311 3.93 18.31 -11.64
N LYS A 312 2.91 17.69 -12.25
CA LYS A 312 2.63 17.85 -13.69
C LYS A 312 2.33 19.31 -14.02
N THR A 313 2.04 19.65 -15.27
CA THR A 313 1.78 21.04 -15.68
C THR A 313 0.32 21.41 -15.93
N GLY A 314 -0.59 20.44 -16.03
CA GLY A 314 -2.02 20.65 -16.28
C GLY A 314 -2.84 20.68 -15.00
N GLU A 315 -3.23 21.86 -14.52
CA GLU A 315 -3.99 22.01 -13.27
C GLU A 315 -5.47 21.67 -13.45
N VAL A 316 -6.05 20.93 -12.50
CA VAL A 316 -7.49 20.62 -12.44
C VAL A 316 -8.11 21.33 -11.24
N TYR A 317 -9.19 22.08 -11.47
CA TYR A 317 -9.91 22.78 -10.41
C TYR A 317 -10.91 21.84 -9.72
N THR A 318 -10.76 21.62 -8.41
CA THR A 318 -11.69 20.81 -7.60
C THR A 318 -12.41 21.68 -6.58
N GLY A 319 -13.38 22.47 -7.03
CA GLY A 319 -14.32 23.25 -6.19
C GLY A 319 -13.73 24.43 -5.41
N SER A 320 -12.61 24.23 -4.71
CA SER A 320 -11.92 25.21 -3.85
C SER A 320 -10.39 25.24 -4.04
N ILE A 321 -9.76 24.19 -4.58
CA ILE A 321 -8.30 24.11 -4.75
C ILE A 321 -7.96 23.53 -6.14
N TYR A 322 -6.90 24.07 -6.76
CA TYR A 322 -6.26 23.48 -7.93
C TYR A 322 -5.36 22.34 -7.47
N VAL A 323 -5.74 21.11 -7.81
CA VAL A 323 -4.99 19.91 -7.47
C VAL A 323 -4.46 19.27 -8.74
N ILE A 324 -3.27 18.70 -8.62
CA ILE A 324 -2.55 18.08 -9.71
C ILE A 324 -1.66 16.98 -9.15
N ASP A 325 -1.52 15.88 -9.89
CA ASP A 325 -0.59 14.82 -9.51
C ASP A 325 0.82 15.07 -10.08
N GLY A 326 1.77 14.26 -9.65
CA GLY A 326 3.18 14.42 -10.00
C GLY A 326 4.04 13.24 -9.58
N CYS A 327 5.35 13.41 -9.70
CA CYS A 327 6.35 12.43 -9.27
C CYS A 327 7.08 12.95 -8.02
N ALA A 328 7.28 12.10 -7.03
CA ALA A 328 7.95 12.42 -5.78
C ALA A 328 9.08 11.42 -5.50
N THR A 329 10.30 11.93 -5.38
CA THR A 329 11.46 11.14 -4.97
C THR A 329 11.79 11.41 -3.51
N PHE A 330 11.66 10.40 -2.66
CA PHE A 330 12.08 10.43 -1.26
C PHE A 330 13.39 9.68 -1.08
N PHE A 331 14.23 10.11 -0.15
CA PHE A 331 15.45 9.39 0.21
C PHE A 331 15.81 9.59 1.67
N ARG A 332 16.42 8.57 2.27
CA ARG A 332 16.84 8.56 3.67
C ARG A 332 17.91 9.60 3.95
N ARG A 333 17.64 10.55 4.84
CA ARG A 333 18.56 11.65 5.20
C ARG A 333 19.86 11.19 5.84
N ASP A 334 19.84 10.05 6.52
CA ASP A 334 21.02 9.46 7.14
C ASP A 334 21.92 8.75 6.12
N ARG A 335 21.40 8.42 4.94
CA ARG A 335 22.11 7.67 3.90
C ARG A 335 22.47 8.50 2.67
N PHE A 336 21.67 9.50 2.34
CA PHE A 336 21.82 10.28 1.12
C PHE A 336 21.62 11.78 1.36
N SER A 337 22.36 12.60 0.61
CA SER A 337 22.13 14.04 0.46
C SER A 337 21.86 14.38 -1.00
N LEU A 338 20.96 15.34 -1.24
CA LEU A 338 20.76 15.89 -2.58
C LEU A 338 21.96 16.73 -2.99
N VAL A 339 22.54 16.42 -4.15
CA VAL A 339 23.57 17.24 -4.80
C VAL A 339 22.93 18.14 -5.84
N LYS A 340 22.05 17.57 -6.68
CA LYS A 340 21.42 18.30 -7.77
C LYS A 340 20.07 17.71 -8.14
N LYS A 341 19.17 18.53 -8.63
CA LYS A 341 17.91 18.10 -9.24
C LYS A 341 17.77 18.65 -10.66
N TYR A 342 17.11 17.89 -11.51
CA TYR A 342 16.66 18.31 -12.84
C TYR A 342 15.20 17.94 -13.00
N GLU A 343 14.41 18.90 -13.48
CA GLU A 343 12.98 18.73 -13.70
C GLU A 343 12.75 18.76 -15.22
N VAL A 344 12.26 17.66 -15.76
CA VAL A 344 11.93 17.54 -17.18
C VAL A 344 10.43 17.78 -17.33
N GLU A 345 10.07 18.87 -17.99
CA GLU A 345 8.70 19.13 -18.42
C GLU A 345 8.61 18.81 -19.91
N PHE A 346 7.96 17.70 -20.25
CA PHE A 346 7.85 17.29 -21.65
C PHE A 346 7.13 18.35 -22.49
N ASN A 347 6.20 19.11 -21.91
CA ASN A 347 5.56 20.22 -22.61
C ASN A 347 6.56 21.31 -23.07
N LYS A 348 7.57 21.65 -22.26
CA LYS A 348 8.62 22.61 -22.67
C LYS A 348 9.45 22.04 -23.83
N ALA A 349 9.82 20.76 -23.76
CA ALA A 349 10.53 20.09 -24.84
C ALA A 349 9.69 20.01 -26.13
N ALA A 350 8.37 19.81 -26.00
CA ALA A 350 7.44 19.76 -27.12
C ALA A 350 7.30 21.12 -27.81
N GLN A 351 7.27 22.21 -27.03
CA GLN A 351 7.28 23.57 -27.57
C GLN A 351 8.54 23.81 -28.41
N SER A 352 9.73 23.50 -27.89
CA SER A 352 10.99 23.63 -28.63
C SER A 352 11.02 22.77 -29.90
N LEU A 353 10.48 21.55 -29.87
CA LEU A 353 10.37 20.72 -31.08
C LEU A 353 9.40 21.35 -32.09
N SER A 354 8.26 21.87 -31.63
CA SER A 354 7.24 22.48 -32.50
C SER A 354 7.72 23.75 -33.22
N GLU A 355 8.67 24.47 -32.63
CA GLU A 355 9.29 25.66 -33.24
C GLU A 355 10.19 25.30 -34.41
N ALA A 356 10.76 24.09 -34.42
CA ALA A 356 11.53 23.56 -35.54
C ALA A 356 10.65 22.99 -36.68
N LEU A 357 9.34 22.85 -36.47
CA LEU A 357 8.39 22.34 -37.46
C LEU A 357 7.79 23.45 -38.33
N ILE A 358 7.31 23.05 -39.52
CA ILE A 358 6.65 23.94 -40.48
C ILE A 358 5.35 24.49 -39.86
N PRO A 359 4.97 25.77 -40.08
CA PRO A 359 3.81 26.39 -39.43
C PRO A 359 2.48 25.64 -39.55
N THR A 360 2.26 24.91 -40.65
CA THR A 360 1.03 24.15 -40.91
C THR A 360 0.87 22.93 -40.00
N THR A 361 1.98 22.28 -39.62
CA THR A 361 1.96 21.10 -38.72
C THR A 361 2.15 21.47 -37.25
N LYS A 362 2.66 22.68 -36.96
CA LYS A 362 2.95 23.17 -35.60
C LYS A 362 1.75 23.03 -34.64
N LYS A 363 0.55 23.46 -35.06
CA LYS A 363 -0.66 23.38 -34.21
C LYS A 363 -1.05 21.94 -33.89
N ALA A 364 -0.99 21.06 -34.88
CA ALA A 364 -1.28 19.63 -34.71
C ALA A 364 -0.25 18.95 -33.80
N ALA A 365 1.03 19.28 -33.96
CA ALA A 365 2.13 18.78 -33.13
C ALA A 365 1.98 19.19 -31.67
N LEU A 366 1.69 20.46 -31.41
CA LEU A 366 1.43 20.93 -30.04
C LEU A 366 0.23 20.22 -29.42
N SER A 367 -0.89 20.11 -30.12
CA SER A 367 -2.08 19.41 -29.60
C SER A 367 -1.83 17.93 -29.30
N ARG A 368 -0.92 17.29 -30.05
CA ARG A 368 -0.58 15.88 -29.87
C ARG A 368 0.46 15.67 -28.76
N LEU A 369 1.44 16.56 -28.62
CA LEU A 369 2.56 16.42 -27.69
C LEU A 369 2.35 17.03 -26.30
N LEU A 370 1.51 18.06 -26.17
CA LEU A 370 1.23 18.68 -24.87
C LEU A 370 0.33 17.74 -24.05
N LYS A 371 0.94 17.04 -23.09
CA LYS A 371 0.30 16.01 -22.23
C LYS A 371 0.62 16.14 -20.75
N ASP A 372 1.35 17.18 -20.37
CA ASP A 372 1.62 17.56 -18.97
C ASP A 372 2.46 16.59 -18.13
N ASN A 373 2.87 15.47 -18.72
CA ASN A 373 3.80 14.52 -18.10
C ASN A 373 5.14 15.19 -17.75
N VAL A 374 5.78 14.66 -16.72
CA VAL A 374 7.06 15.15 -16.20
C VAL A 374 7.98 13.99 -15.84
N ALA A 375 9.27 14.29 -15.76
CA ALA A 375 10.24 13.43 -15.09
C ALA A 375 11.04 14.24 -14.05
N LEU A 376 11.37 13.60 -12.94
CA LEU A 376 12.16 14.14 -11.86
C LEU A 376 13.48 13.37 -11.77
N ILE A 377 14.60 14.07 -11.94
CA ILE A 377 15.93 13.47 -11.84
C ILE A 377 16.64 14.08 -10.64
N VAL A 378 17.12 13.25 -9.73
CA VAL A 378 17.92 13.66 -8.57
C VAL A 378 19.30 13.00 -8.62
N VAL A 379 20.33 13.79 -8.36
CA VAL A 379 21.69 13.30 -8.12
C VAL A 379 21.90 13.32 -6.61
N LEU A 380 22.11 12.13 -6.05
CA LEU A 380 22.29 11.90 -4.64
C LEU A 380 23.74 11.55 -4.34
N GLU A 381 24.26 12.08 -3.24
CA GLU A 381 25.53 11.70 -2.63
C GLU A 381 25.27 10.71 -1.51
N ALA A 382 25.90 9.54 -1.57
CA ALA A 382 25.87 8.57 -0.48
C ALA A 382 26.73 9.05 0.68
N ARG A 383 26.16 9.05 1.89
CA ARG A 383 26.86 9.43 3.11
C ARG A 383 27.71 8.26 3.62
N ASP A 384 28.91 8.57 4.06
CA ASP A 384 29.83 7.62 4.70
C ASP A 384 29.34 7.31 6.13
N THR A 385 28.17 6.67 6.24
CA THR A 385 27.78 5.98 7.47
C THR A 385 28.52 4.65 7.43
N GLY A 386 29.19 4.27 8.54
CA GLY A 386 30.12 3.13 8.65
C GLY A 386 29.58 1.73 8.30
N GLY A 387 28.44 1.65 7.60
CA GLY A 387 27.91 0.48 6.92
C GLY A 387 27.80 0.65 5.40
N PHE A 388 28.50 1.59 4.74
CA PHE A 388 28.76 1.48 3.28
C PHE A 388 30.07 0.75 3.02
N MET A 389 31.02 0.79 3.98
CA MET A 389 32.34 0.15 3.86
C MET A 389 32.84 -0.29 5.23
N GLY A 390 33.02 -1.59 5.43
CA GLY A 390 33.58 -2.19 6.66
C GLY A 390 35.08 -1.94 6.88
N THR A 391 35.62 -0.77 6.55
CA THR A 391 37.02 -0.42 6.84
C THR A 391 37.18 1.06 7.15
N GLN A 392 38.05 1.33 8.13
CA GLN A 392 38.40 2.65 8.66
C GLN A 392 38.55 3.71 7.57
N ALA A 393 38.07 4.92 7.86
CA ALA A 393 38.13 6.09 6.99
C ALA A 393 39.58 6.36 6.55
N VAL A 394 39.89 6.03 5.29
CA VAL A 394 41.14 6.41 4.64
C VAL A 394 40.98 7.83 4.08
N PRO A 395 41.87 8.79 4.40
CA PRO A 395 41.85 10.13 3.82
C PRO A 395 41.97 10.05 2.28
N GLY A 396 41.04 10.66 1.55
CA GLY A 396 41.01 10.67 0.07
C GLY A 396 39.94 9.81 -0.60
N LYS A 397 38.97 9.28 0.15
CA LYS A 397 37.83 8.53 -0.41
C LYS A 397 36.95 9.41 -1.30
N ARG A 398 36.64 8.89 -2.49
CA ARG A 398 35.84 9.57 -3.52
C ARG A 398 34.36 9.50 -3.13
N VAL A 399 33.67 10.64 -3.21
CA VAL A 399 32.22 10.76 -3.03
C VAL A 399 31.50 9.82 -4.01
N GLN A 400 30.64 8.94 -3.49
CA GLN A 400 29.81 8.07 -4.32
C GLN A 400 28.50 8.79 -4.67
N LEU A 401 28.34 9.13 -5.95
CA LEU A 401 27.12 9.71 -6.48
C LEU A 401 26.21 8.62 -7.05
N LEU A 402 24.91 8.88 -7.08
CA LEU A 402 23.87 8.10 -7.76
C LEU A 402 22.91 9.06 -8.46
N CYS A 403 22.56 8.76 -9.71
CA CYS A 403 21.55 9.49 -10.46
C CYS A 403 20.25 8.66 -10.47
N VAL A 404 19.16 9.22 -9.97
CA VAL A 404 17.85 8.55 -9.92
C VAL A 404 16.86 9.38 -10.73
N ALA A 405 16.27 8.76 -11.75
CA ALA A 405 15.18 9.33 -12.52
C ALA A 405 13.86 8.65 -12.15
N ASP A 406 12.84 9.45 -11.90
CA ASP A 406 11.46 9.07 -11.63
C ASP A 406 10.55 9.72 -12.67
N THR A 407 9.64 8.97 -13.29
CA THR A 407 8.78 9.50 -14.36
C THR A 407 7.42 8.83 -14.39
N HIS A 408 6.44 9.56 -14.93
CA HIS A 408 5.13 9.02 -15.30
C HIS A 408 4.82 9.43 -16.75
N ILE A 409 5.03 8.50 -17.70
CA ILE A 409 4.85 8.68 -19.14
C ILE A 409 3.36 8.65 -19.50
N HIS A 410 2.99 9.28 -20.62
CA HIS A 410 1.59 9.41 -21.04
C HIS A 410 0.84 8.07 -21.12
N ALA A 411 -0.40 8.01 -20.60
CA ALA A 411 -1.17 6.77 -20.50
C ALA A 411 -1.86 6.33 -21.80
N ASN A 412 -2.32 7.27 -22.65
CA ASN A 412 -3.16 6.95 -23.81
C ASN A 412 -2.47 5.98 -24.80
N GLN A 413 -3.06 4.80 -24.99
CA GLN A 413 -2.50 3.71 -25.81
C GLN A 413 -2.40 4.04 -27.31
N GLU A 414 -3.20 4.99 -27.81
CA GLU A 414 -3.18 5.44 -29.21
C GLU A 414 -2.04 6.43 -29.51
N LEU A 415 -1.36 6.93 -28.48
CA LEU A 415 -0.31 7.94 -28.59
C LEU A 415 1.08 7.34 -28.36
N LYS A 416 1.35 6.20 -29.02
CA LYS A 416 2.62 5.46 -28.90
C LYS A 416 3.85 6.30 -29.29
N ASP A 417 3.71 7.15 -30.29
CA ASP A 417 4.72 8.11 -30.73
C ASP A 417 5.04 9.15 -29.65
N VAL A 418 4.02 9.64 -28.94
CA VAL A 418 4.20 10.57 -27.82
C VAL A 418 4.93 9.88 -26.67
N LYS A 419 4.53 8.64 -26.31
CA LYS A 419 5.21 7.85 -25.27
C LYS A 419 6.69 7.64 -25.62
N LEU A 420 6.97 7.19 -26.85
CA LEU A 420 8.33 6.96 -27.33
C LEU A 420 9.15 8.25 -27.33
N TRP A 421 8.57 9.35 -27.79
CA TRP A 421 9.23 10.65 -27.80
C TRP A 421 9.56 11.15 -26.38
N GLN A 422 8.66 10.97 -25.41
CA GLN A 422 8.91 11.33 -24.00
C GLN A 422 10.06 10.49 -23.42
N VAL A 423 10.03 9.16 -23.61
CA VAL A 423 11.09 8.25 -23.15
C VAL A 423 12.44 8.61 -23.80
N HIS A 424 12.46 8.81 -25.11
CA HIS A 424 13.66 9.23 -25.84
C HIS A 424 14.21 10.57 -25.34
N THR A 425 13.35 11.56 -25.09
CA THR A 425 13.73 12.87 -24.57
C THR A 425 14.38 12.76 -23.18
N LEU A 426 13.80 11.93 -22.30
CA LEU A 426 14.35 11.68 -20.97
C LEU A 426 15.73 11.00 -21.04
N LEU A 427 15.88 9.97 -21.87
CA LEU A 427 17.15 9.26 -22.07
C LEU A 427 18.24 10.17 -22.61
N LYS A 428 17.92 11.05 -23.57
CA LYS A 428 18.86 12.07 -24.08
C LYS A 428 19.26 13.09 -23.00
N GLY A 429 18.35 13.41 -22.08
CA GLY A 429 18.66 14.20 -20.89
C GLY A 429 19.65 13.50 -19.97
N LEU A 430 19.45 12.20 -19.71
CA LEU A 430 20.32 11.38 -18.87
C LEU A 430 21.71 11.20 -19.50
N GLU A 431 21.82 10.95 -20.81
CA GLU A 431 23.11 10.85 -21.51
C GLU A 431 23.97 12.11 -21.35
N LYS A 432 23.35 13.30 -21.33
CA LYS A 432 24.07 14.56 -21.07
C LYS A 432 24.63 14.62 -19.65
N ILE A 433 23.91 14.05 -18.68
CA ILE A 433 24.38 13.95 -17.29
C ILE A 433 25.55 12.96 -17.23
N THR A 434 25.43 11.77 -17.83
CA THR A 434 26.51 10.76 -17.89
C THR A 434 27.76 11.29 -18.56
N ALA A 435 27.62 12.08 -19.63
CA ALA A 435 28.74 12.69 -20.33
C ALA A 435 29.49 13.71 -19.46
N SER A 436 28.79 14.36 -18.53
CA SER A 436 29.39 15.33 -17.60
C SER A 436 30.03 14.69 -16.37
N ALA A 437 29.57 13.51 -15.98
CA ALA A 437 30.08 12.78 -14.84
C ALA A 437 29.76 11.28 -14.97
N ASP A 438 30.77 10.45 -14.75
CA ASP A 438 30.60 9.00 -14.63
C ASP A 438 29.86 8.71 -13.31
N ILE A 439 28.53 8.54 -13.38
CA ILE A 439 27.62 8.36 -12.23
C ILE A 439 26.69 7.17 -12.55
N PRO A 440 26.57 6.16 -11.65
CA PRO A 440 25.59 5.09 -11.80
C PRO A 440 24.17 5.66 -11.88
N MET A 441 23.37 5.14 -12.82
CA MET A 441 22.02 5.61 -13.06
C MET A 441 20.97 4.55 -12.74
N LEU A 442 19.88 5.02 -12.15
CA LEU A 442 18.66 4.29 -11.87
C LEU A 442 17.52 5.04 -12.54
N MET A 443 16.66 4.33 -13.24
CA MET A 443 15.51 4.88 -13.92
C MET A 443 14.29 4.07 -13.53
N ALA A 444 13.40 4.69 -12.77
CA ALA A 444 12.20 4.09 -12.23
C ALA A 444 10.97 4.87 -12.68
N GLY A 445 9.82 4.21 -12.71
CA GLY A 445 8.55 4.88 -12.91
C GLY A 445 7.53 4.06 -13.67
N ASP A 446 6.40 4.71 -13.92
CA ASP A 446 5.32 4.20 -14.76
C ASP A 446 5.53 4.70 -16.19
N PHE A 447 5.87 3.78 -17.08
CA PHE A 447 6.14 4.07 -18.48
C PHE A 447 4.89 3.94 -19.35
N ASN A 448 3.78 3.46 -18.80
CA ASN A 448 2.54 3.20 -19.53
C ASN A 448 2.78 2.44 -20.85
N SER A 449 3.80 1.59 -20.89
CA SER A 449 4.30 0.93 -22.09
C SER A 449 4.58 -0.53 -21.77
N VAL A 450 3.93 -1.44 -22.48
CA VAL A 450 4.07 -2.88 -22.26
C VAL A 450 5.42 -3.40 -22.79
N PRO A 451 5.93 -4.54 -22.28
CA PRO A 451 7.14 -5.15 -22.80
C PRO A 451 7.04 -5.42 -24.32
N GLY A 452 8.12 -5.15 -25.05
CA GLY A 452 8.19 -5.28 -26.51
C GLY A 452 7.59 -4.10 -27.29
N SER A 453 6.99 -3.10 -26.64
CA SER A 453 6.61 -1.84 -27.29
C SER A 453 7.85 -1.02 -27.67
N ALA A 454 7.74 -0.07 -28.61
CA ALA A 454 8.89 0.74 -29.01
C ALA A 454 9.56 1.52 -27.85
N PRO A 455 8.82 2.14 -26.90
CA PRO A 455 9.44 2.75 -25.72
C PRO A 455 10.20 1.75 -24.84
N HIS A 456 9.65 0.54 -24.65
CA HIS A 456 10.31 -0.53 -23.90
C HIS A 456 11.57 -1.04 -24.62
N CYS A 457 11.50 -1.28 -25.93
CA CYS A 457 12.64 -1.66 -26.75
C CYS A 457 13.77 -0.61 -26.67
N LEU A 458 13.42 0.68 -26.71
CA LEU A 458 14.39 1.75 -26.55
C LEU A 458 15.12 1.63 -25.21
N LEU A 459 14.39 1.43 -24.10
CA LEU A 459 14.97 1.29 -22.75
C LEU A 459 15.83 0.03 -22.58
N SER A 460 15.34 -1.11 -23.07
CA SER A 460 15.93 -2.43 -22.82
C SER A 460 17.05 -2.79 -23.79
N THR A 461 16.98 -2.34 -25.04
CA THR A 461 17.94 -2.68 -26.10
C THR A 461 18.80 -1.50 -26.56
N GLY A 462 18.53 -0.30 -26.04
CA GLY A 462 19.24 0.93 -26.41
C GLY A 462 18.84 1.51 -27.76
N HIS A 463 17.95 0.88 -28.52
CA HIS A 463 17.48 1.38 -29.82
C HIS A 463 16.08 0.86 -30.17
N VAL A 464 15.47 1.47 -31.19
CA VAL A 464 14.24 0.94 -31.81
C VAL A 464 14.53 0.54 -33.24
N ASP A 465 14.15 -0.68 -33.63
CA ASP A 465 14.26 -1.13 -35.01
C ASP A 465 13.43 -0.21 -35.94
N PRO A 466 13.99 0.30 -37.05
CA PRO A 466 13.26 1.18 -37.97
C PRO A 466 11.99 0.56 -38.58
N SER A 467 11.88 -0.77 -38.60
CA SER A 467 10.72 -1.53 -39.07
C SER A 467 9.70 -1.85 -37.97
N HIS A 468 9.94 -1.40 -36.73
CA HIS A 468 9.07 -1.68 -35.59
C HIS A 468 7.62 -1.18 -35.84
N PRO A 469 6.58 -1.99 -35.57
CA PRO A 469 5.18 -1.65 -35.88
C PRO A 469 4.71 -0.33 -35.28
N ASP A 470 5.11 -0.01 -34.05
CA ASP A 470 4.73 1.25 -33.39
C ASP A 470 5.24 2.50 -34.12
N LEU A 471 6.28 2.40 -34.96
CA LEU A 471 6.78 3.53 -35.75
C LEU A 471 5.93 3.82 -36.99
N GLN A 472 4.99 2.93 -37.34
CA GLN A 472 4.05 3.18 -38.44
C GLN A 472 3.04 4.28 -38.07
N VAL A 473 2.83 4.53 -36.78
CA VAL A 473 1.93 5.55 -36.24
C VAL A 473 2.73 6.81 -35.87
N ASP A 474 3.22 7.53 -36.88
CA ASP A 474 3.89 8.83 -36.71
C ASP A 474 3.30 9.88 -37.66
N PRO A 475 2.04 10.33 -37.43
CA PRO A 475 1.31 11.20 -38.36
C PRO A 475 1.98 12.57 -38.56
N LEU A 476 2.88 12.96 -37.66
CA LEU A 476 3.52 14.27 -37.64
C LEU A 476 5.02 14.21 -37.91
N ASN A 477 5.56 13.01 -38.22
CA ASN A 477 6.98 12.76 -38.44
C ASN A 477 7.87 13.22 -37.27
N ILE A 478 7.37 13.14 -36.03
CA ILE A 478 8.09 13.58 -34.82
C ILE A 478 9.19 12.60 -34.39
N LEU A 479 9.16 11.37 -34.89
CA LEU A 479 10.13 10.31 -34.57
C LEU A 479 11.25 10.19 -35.62
N ARG A 480 11.25 11.04 -36.65
CA ARG A 480 12.21 10.94 -37.76
C ARG A 480 13.50 11.73 -37.53
N PRO A 481 14.63 11.24 -38.06
CA PRO A 481 14.81 9.92 -38.66
C PRO A 481 14.84 8.82 -37.59
N ALA A 482 14.22 7.67 -37.88
CA ALA A 482 14.14 6.53 -36.95
C ALA A 482 15.52 6.04 -36.48
N SER A 483 16.57 6.24 -37.30
CA SER A 483 17.96 5.94 -36.94
C SER A 483 18.50 6.72 -35.73
N LYS A 484 17.81 7.78 -35.31
CA LYS A 484 18.17 8.55 -34.10
C LYS A 484 17.45 8.08 -32.84
N LEU A 485 16.55 7.11 -32.93
CA LEU A 485 15.84 6.52 -31.78
C LEU A 485 16.75 5.51 -31.08
N CYS A 486 17.82 6.01 -30.45
CA CYS A 486 18.81 5.20 -29.75
C CYS A 486 19.47 5.96 -28.59
N HIS A 487 20.07 5.22 -27.66
CA HIS A 487 20.92 5.74 -26.58
C HIS A 487 22.08 4.78 -26.29
N SER A 488 23.05 5.28 -25.54
CA SER A 488 24.31 4.62 -25.18
C SER A 488 24.39 4.18 -23.71
N LEU A 489 23.39 4.53 -22.89
CA LEU A 489 23.30 4.08 -21.51
C LEU A 489 23.19 2.54 -21.44
N PRO A 490 24.04 1.84 -20.66
CA PRO A 490 24.02 0.38 -20.54
C PRO A 490 22.91 -0.06 -19.57
N LEU A 491 21.66 0.22 -19.91
CA LEU A 491 20.49 -0.05 -19.07
C LEU A 491 20.06 -1.51 -19.15
N VAL A 492 19.69 -2.08 -18.00
CA VAL A 492 19.08 -3.41 -17.88
C VAL A 492 17.90 -3.34 -16.91
N SER A 493 16.81 -4.07 -17.19
CA SER A 493 15.68 -4.19 -16.26
C SER A 493 16.11 -4.97 -15.02
N ALA A 494 15.85 -4.44 -13.82
CA ALA A 494 16.24 -5.10 -12.59
C ALA A 494 15.55 -6.47 -12.41
N TYR A 495 14.28 -6.55 -12.78
CA TYR A 495 13.44 -7.74 -12.58
C TYR A 495 13.75 -8.87 -13.58
N GLU A 496 14.43 -8.59 -14.70
CA GLU A 496 14.97 -9.62 -15.60
C GLU A 496 15.85 -10.64 -14.85
N SER A 497 16.45 -10.25 -13.72
CA SER A 497 17.23 -11.17 -12.88
C SER A 497 16.43 -12.41 -12.45
N PHE A 498 15.11 -12.31 -12.21
CA PHE A 498 14.27 -13.49 -11.93
C PHE A 498 14.11 -14.43 -13.12
N ALA A 499 14.10 -13.91 -14.36
CA ALA A 499 14.00 -14.73 -15.56
C ALA A 499 15.31 -15.48 -15.86
N ARG A 500 16.46 -14.88 -15.52
CA ARG A 500 17.79 -15.47 -15.74
C ARG A 500 18.17 -16.52 -14.70
N MET A 501 17.50 -16.57 -13.57
CA MET A 501 17.77 -17.57 -12.54
C MET A 501 17.43 -18.98 -13.01
N ASN A 502 18.39 -19.87 -12.84
CA ASN A 502 18.25 -21.30 -13.06
C ASN A 502 18.45 -21.97 -11.69
N GLY A 503 17.42 -22.61 -11.14
CA GLY A 503 17.53 -23.19 -9.81
C GLY A 503 16.47 -24.23 -9.51
N ILE A 504 16.82 -25.16 -8.62
CA ILE A 504 15.92 -26.18 -8.05
C ILE A 504 15.06 -25.57 -6.93
N ASP A 505 15.41 -24.37 -6.42
CA ASP A 505 14.69 -23.70 -5.33
C ASP A 505 13.23 -23.38 -5.73
N PRO A 506 12.23 -23.92 -4.99
CA PRO A 506 10.82 -23.67 -5.28
C PRO A 506 10.42 -22.18 -5.27
N THR A 507 11.15 -21.34 -4.53
CA THR A 507 10.94 -19.90 -4.44
C THR A 507 11.34 -19.19 -5.72
N VAL A 508 12.51 -19.55 -6.28
CA VAL A 508 12.99 -19.01 -7.58
C VAL A 508 12.03 -19.41 -8.68
N GLU A 509 11.69 -20.69 -8.74
CA GLU A 509 10.79 -21.23 -9.75
C GLU A 509 9.39 -20.59 -9.66
N LYS A 510 8.92 -20.24 -8.45
CA LYS A 510 7.70 -19.47 -8.26
C LYS A 510 7.80 -18.05 -8.84
N GLN A 511 8.92 -17.34 -8.67
CA GLN A 511 9.10 -16.02 -9.25
C GLN A 511 9.26 -16.09 -10.78
N ARG A 512 10.01 -17.06 -11.29
CA ARG A 512 10.19 -17.29 -12.72
C ARG A 512 8.86 -17.52 -13.45
N ARG A 513 7.92 -18.25 -12.83
CA ARG A 513 6.55 -18.41 -13.36
C ARG A 513 5.71 -17.14 -13.42
N ARG A 514 6.12 -16.09 -12.70
CA ARG A 514 5.48 -14.76 -12.69
C ARG A 514 6.17 -13.78 -13.65
N MET A 515 7.17 -14.25 -14.40
CA MET A 515 7.81 -13.53 -15.48
C MET A 515 7.25 -13.99 -16.83
N ASP A 516 7.21 -13.09 -17.80
CA ASP A 516 7.11 -13.45 -19.21
C ASP A 516 8.51 -13.81 -19.72
N LEU A 517 8.72 -15.06 -20.13
CA LEU A 517 10.03 -15.56 -20.57
C LEU A 517 10.44 -15.03 -21.94
N THR A 518 9.51 -14.52 -22.75
CA THR A 518 9.84 -13.92 -24.06
C THR A 518 10.45 -12.54 -23.88
N THR A 519 9.90 -11.75 -22.97
CA THR A 519 10.32 -10.35 -22.74
C THR A 519 11.24 -10.20 -21.54
N SER A 520 11.32 -11.22 -20.69
CA SER A 520 12.05 -11.24 -19.40
C SER A 520 11.60 -10.15 -18.42
N GLU A 521 10.35 -9.71 -18.53
CA GLU A 521 9.73 -8.76 -17.61
C GLU A 521 8.65 -9.46 -16.75
N PRO A 522 8.20 -8.87 -15.64
CA PRO A 522 7.05 -9.37 -14.91
C PRO A 522 5.85 -9.57 -15.82
N GLN A 523 4.96 -10.51 -15.49
CA GLN A 523 3.69 -10.67 -16.22
C GLN A 523 2.81 -9.44 -16.09
N PHE A 524 2.82 -8.81 -14.91
CA PHE A 524 2.10 -7.57 -14.68
C PHE A 524 2.72 -6.74 -13.56
N THR A 525 2.46 -5.44 -13.63
CA THR A 525 2.66 -4.49 -12.54
C THR A 525 1.42 -3.63 -12.28
N ASN A 526 0.52 -3.54 -13.26
CA ASN A 526 -0.84 -3.00 -13.12
C ASN A 526 -1.87 -4.13 -13.30
N CYS A 527 -2.89 -4.16 -12.46
CA CYS A 527 -3.94 -5.18 -12.47
C CYS A 527 -5.31 -4.56 -12.19
N THR A 528 -6.00 -4.12 -13.24
CA THR A 528 -7.41 -3.68 -13.18
C THR A 528 -8.35 -4.76 -13.71
N ARG A 529 -9.67 -4.56 -13.62
CA ARG A 529 -10.64 -5.48 -14.23
C ARG A 529 -10.38 -5.70 -15.72
N ASP A 530 -10.08 -4.63 -16.44
CA ASP A 530 -10.07 -4.60 -17.92
C ASP A 530 -8.66 -4.63 -18.51
N PHE A 531 -7.61 -4.48 -17.68
CA PHE A 531 -6.22 -4.54 -18.11
C PHE A 531 -5.35 -5.28 -17.09
N LEU A 532 -4.43 -6.10 -17.61
CA LEU A 532 -3.38 -6.76 -16.87
C LEU A 532 -2.09 -6.67 -17.68
N GLY A 533 -1.04 -6.10 -17.10
CA GLY A 533 0.24 -6.00 -17.81
C GLY A 533 1.29 -5.20 -17.07
N THR A 534 2.51 -5.27 -17.57
CA THR A 534 3.67 -4.57 -17.00
C THR A 534 3.79 -3.19 -17.61
N LEU A 535 3.73 -2.18 -16.76
CA LEU A 535 3.84 -0.76 -17.11
C LEU A 535 4.94 -0.06 -16.30
N ASP A 536 5.31 -0.63 -15.16
CA ASP A 536 6.27 -0.08 -14.21
C ASP A 536 7.61 -0.81 -14.34
N TYR A 537 8.70 -0.06 -14.32
CA TYR A 537 10.04 -0.63 -14.49
C TYR A 537 11.05 0.03 -13.55
N ILE A 538 12.11 -0.72 -13.23
CA ILE A 538 13.32 -0.20 -12.61
C ILE A 538 14.50 -0.64 -13.49
N PHE A 539 15.02 0.28 -14.30
CA PHE A 539 16.22 0.10 -15.10
C PHE A 539 17.44 0.66 -14.36
N TYR A 540 18.60 0.04 -14.59
CA TYR A 540 19.85 0.46 -13.96
C TYR A 540 21.05 0.30 -14.91
N THR A 541 22.11 1.07 -14.68
CA THR A 541 23.37 0.94 -15.44
C THR A 541 24.16 -0.29 -14.98
N VAL A 542 24.16 -1.33 -15.83
CA VAL A 542 24.70 -2.66 -15.48
C VAL A 542 26.22 -2.69 -15.32
N ASP A 543 26.94 -1.72 -15.85
CA ASP A 543 28.40 -1.59 -15.70
C ASP A 543 28.82 -1.14 -14.29
N SER A 544 27.91 -0.55 -13.53
CA SER A 544 28.20 0.16 -12.29
C SER A 544 27.41 -0.34 -11.08
N LEU A 545 26.31 -1.06 -11.28
CA LEU A 545 25.51 -1.66 -10.21
C LEU A 545 25.30 -3.16 -10.42
N THR A 546 25.08 -3.90 -9.33
CA THR A 546 24.55 -5.28 -9.33
C THR A 546 23.24 -5.32 -8.56
N VAL A 547 22.32 -6.21 -8.96
CA VAL A 547 21.10 -6.51 -8.20
C VAL A 547 21.42 -7.59 -7.17
N GLU A 548 21.17 -7.31 -5.90
CA GLU A 548 21.41 -8.24 -4.78
C GLU A 548 20.12 -8.94 -4.34
N SER A 549 19.01 -8.20 -4.34
CA SER A 549 17.71 -8.71 -3.90
C SER A 549 16.56 -8.04 -4.66
N LEU A 550 15.45 -8.76 -4.83
CA LEU A 550 14.24 -8.28 -5.51
C LEU A 550 13.00 -8.58 -4.66
N LEU A 551 12.09 -7.62 -4.58
CA LEU A 551 10.81 -7.83 -3.91
C LEU A 551 9.96 -8.79 -4.72
N GLU A 552 9.42 -9.80 -4.04
CA GLU A 552 8.67 -10.85 -4.72
C GLU A 552 7.49 -10.30 -5.53
N LEU A 553 7.29 -10.88 -6.70
CA LEU A 553 6.13 -10.62 -7.54
C LEU A 553 4.89 -11.25 -6.91
N LEU A 554 3.72 -10.84 -7.37
CA LEU A 554 2.44 -11.41 -6.96
C LEU A 554 1.92 -12.33 -8.05
N ASP A 555 1.08 -13.29 -7.69
CA ASP A 555 0.36 -14.11 -8.68
C ASP A 555 -1.03 -13.54 -8.95
N GLU A 556 -1.47 -13.68 -10.19
CA GLU A 556 -2.76 -13.17 -10.65
C GLU A 556 -3.92 -13.81 -9.87
N ASP A 557 -3.89 -15.13 -9.66
CA ASP A 557 -4.95 -15.87 -8.97
C ASP A 557 -5.21 -15.34 -7.55
N THR A 558 -4.14 -15.03 -6.80
CA THR A 558 -4.27 -14.43 -5.46
C THR A 558 -4.79 -13.01 -5.53
N LEU A 559 -4.33 -12.18 -6.47
CA LEU A 559 -4.75 -10.78 -6.55
C LEU A 559 -6.17 -10.59 -7.09
N ARG A 560 -6.59 -11.43 -8.05
CA ARG A 560 -7.91 -11.38 -8.66
C ARG A 560 -8.96 -12.20 -7.93
N LYS A 561 -8.63 -12.83 -6.79
CA LYS A 561 -9.57 -13.60 -5.97
C LYS A 561 -10.88 -12.85 -5.71
N ASP A 562 -10.79 -11.54 -5.47
CA ASP A 562 -11.93 -10.64 -5.21
C ASP A 562 -12.18 -9.62 -6.34
N THR A 563 -11.69 -9.88 -7.56
CA THR A 563 -11.86 -9.15 -8.86
C THR A 563 -10.55 -8.59 -9.44
N ALA A 564 -10.03 -7.49 -8.89
CA ALA A 564 -8.86 -6.75 -9.40
C ALA A 564 -8.38 -5.71 -8.36
N LEU A 565 -7.41 -4.87 -8.73
CA LEU A 565 -6.88 -3.77 -7.92
C LEU A 565 -7.42 -2.41 -8.41
N PRO A 566 -7.61 -1.40 -7.52
CA PRO A 566 -7.44 -1.47 -6.08
C PRO A 566 -8.54 -2.33 -5.44
N SER A 567 -8.30 -2.77 -4.21
CA SER A 567 -9.18 -3.61 -3.44
C SER A 567 -9.17 -3.20 -1.95
N PRO A 568 -10.02 -3.80 -1.10
CA PRO A 568 -9.92 -3.63 0.35
C PRO A 568 -8.52 -3.84 0.93
N GLU A 569 -7.72 -4.74 0.34
CA GLU A 569 -6.34 -5.03 0.77
C GLU A 569 -5.29 -4.17 0.08
N TRP A 570 -5.51 -3.77 -1.18
CA TRP A 570 -4.52 -3.08 -2.01
C TRP A 570 -5.01 -1.69 -2.43
N SER A 571 -4.26 -0.66 -2.07
CA SER A 571 -4.71 0.74 -2.20
C SER A 571 -4.25 1.46 -3.47
N SER A 572 -3.69 0.72 -4.43
CA SER A 572 -3.37 1.16 -5.79
C SER A 572 -3.78 0.04 -6.76
N ASP A 573 -4.00 0.38 -8.02
CA ASP A 573 -4.12 -0.57 -9.12
C ASP A 573 -2.77 -1.08 -9.65
N HIS A 574 -1.67 -0.48 -9.19
CA HIS A 574 -0.31 -0.96 -9.41
C HIS A 574 0.23 -1.72 -8.19
N ILE A 575 1.28 -2.51 -8.40
CA ILE A 575 2.07 -3.16 -7.34
C ILE A 575 3.43 -2.47 -7.22
N ALA A 576 3.93 -2.27 -5.99
CA ALA A 576 5.24 -1.65 -5.84
C ALA A 576 6.36 -2.57 -6.34
N LEU A 577 7.39 -2.01 -6.94
CA LEU A 577 8.63 -2.70 -7.29
C LEU A 577 9.72 -2.26 -6.32
N LEU A 578 10.57 -3.17 -5.87
CA LEU A 578 11.66 -2.86 -4.94
C LEU A 578 12.88 -3.73 -5.24
N VAL A 579 14.02 -3.08 -5.31
CA VAL A 579 15.29 -3.69 -5.66
C VAL A 579 16.34 -3.27 -4.64
N GLU A 580 17.15 -4.22 -4.20
CA GLU A 580 18.40 -3.95 -3.50
C GLU A 580 19.55 -4.00 -4.51
N PHE A 581 20.34 -2.93 -4.57
CA PHE A 581 21.52 -2.80 -5.42
C PHE A 581 22.79 -2.76 -4.60
N ARG A 582 23.90 -3.14 -5.23
CA ARG A 582 25.27 -2.89 -4.76
C ARG A 582 26.06 -2.12 -5.81
N CYS A 583 26.85 -1.15 -5.39
CA CYS A 583 27.79 -0.47 -6.29
C CYS A 583 28.95 -1.39 -6.64
N LYS A 584 29.26 -1.52 -7.93
CA LYS A 584 30.45 -2.23 -8.39
C LYS A 584 31.71 -1.44 -8.05
N PRO A 585 32.81 -2.11 -7.65
CA PRO A 585 34.10 -1.45 -7.49
C PRO A 585 34.52 -0.83 -8.83
N ARG A 586 34.78 0.47 -8.86
CA ARG A 586 35.38 1.10 -10.05
C ARG A 586 36.78 0.53 -10.26
N MET A 587 36.96 -0.25 -11.32
CA MET A 587 38.28 -0.57 -11.85
C MET A 587 38.95 0.75 -12.22
N ARG A 588 40.13 1.04 -11.65
CA ARG A 588 40.94 2.21 -12.05
C ARG A 588 41.23 2.07 -13.54
N ARG A 589 40.70 2.98 -14.36
CA ARG A 589 41.17 3.20 -15.73
C ARG A 589 42.40 4.10 -15.70
#